data_AF-A0A966FMQ3-F1
#
_entry.id   AF-A0A966FMQ3-F1
#
_cell.length_a   1.000
_cell.length_b   1.000
_cell.length_c   1.000
_cell.angle_alpha   90.00
_cell.angle_beta   90.00
_cell.angle_gamma   90.00
#
_symmetry.space_group_name_H-M   'P 1'
#
loop_
_entity.id
_entity.type
_entity.pdbx_description
1 polymer ?
#
loop_
_entity_poly.entity_id
_entity_poly.type
_entity_poly.pdbx_seq_one_letter_code
_entity_poly.pdbx_strand_id
1 'polypeptide(L)'
;DVKKQYQRNHGLWEAKPETLPVFGTIASQFNDPGMNTLYKKVMDALVEKTETDLKSTFKISNEMSEKIYVIPPARTRYLSEIAESNRAYDKKAVQQENVAQKLYGIFKTLQSVTKTAFTITSGGIELENQSSEEIELVKLLLAEFDRAKMDLDPYNWEKIVHWEATVQKYKGPHYRFKVRNKEIKIETHTESLSHLQIPKVALPKYKAWGDLLRWMLQENVPGEFPYTSGLYPFKRQGEDPTRMFAGEGGPERTNKRFHYVSLGLPAKRLSTAFDSVTLYGNDPDYRPDIYGKIGNAGVSICCLDDAKKLYSGFDLSHPMTSVSMTINGPAPMLLGFFMNTAIDQNCEKYIKEHGLENEVQDKIAKIYKERGVEKPEYHGELPEGNNGLGLLLLGVTGDQVLPLDVYNDIKKHTLSQVRGTVQADILKEDQAQNTCIFSTEFALRLMGDVQEYF
;
A
#
# COMPACT_ATOMS: atom_id res chain seq x y z
N ASP A 1 -29.12 -29.33 -15.98
CA ASP A 1 -30.31 -29.55 -16.86
C ASP A 1 -30.01 -29.64 -18.35
N VAL A 2 -29.15 -28.78 -18.92
CA VAL A 2 -28.80 -28.82 -20.36
C VAL A 2 -28.36 -30.21 -20.83
N LYS A 3 -27.47 -30.89 -20.09
CA LYS A 3 -27.04 -32.26 -20.38
C LYS A 3 -28.20 -33.26 -20.45
N LYS A 4 -29.14 -33.19 -19.49
CA LYS A 4 -30.34 -34.05 -19.45
C LYS A 4 -31.27 -33.77 -20.64
N GLN A 5 -31.41 -32.50 -21.04
CA GLN A 5 -32.22 -32.14 -22.20
C GLN A 5 -31.58 -32.63 -23.51
N TYR A 6 -30.26 -32.49 -23.66
CA TYR A 6 -29.53 -33.01 -24.81
C TYR A 6 -29.72 -34.53 -24.96
N GLN A 7 -29.60 -35.25 -23.84
CA GLN A 7 -29.79 -36.70 -23.79
C GLN A 7 -31.19 -37.12 -24.28
N ARG A 8 -32.24 -36.44 -23.81
CA ARG A 8 -33.63 -36.66 -24.23
C ARG A 8 -33.84 -36.40 -25.72
N ASN A 9 -33.32 -35.28 -26.23
CA ASN A 9 -33.51 -34.89 -27.62
C ASN A 9 -32.84 -35.85 -28.63
N HIS A 10 -31.79 -36.57 -28.21
CA HIS A 10 -31.04 -37.49 -29.06
C HIS A 10 -31.29 -38.97 -28.74
N GLY A 11 -32.25 -39.28 -27.86
CA GLY A 11 -32.59 -40.66 -27.48
C GLY A 11 -31.47 -41.43 -26.76
N LEU A 12 -30.51 -40.73 -26.14
CA LEU A 12 -29.29 -41.30 -25.56
C LEU A 12 -29.48 -41.73 -24.09
N TRP A 13 -30.53 -42.50 -23.79
CA TRP A 13 -30.96 -42.80 -22.40
C TRP A 13 -29.92 -43.52 -21.54
N GLU A 14 -29.05 -44.32 -22.14
CA GLU A 14 -27.98 -45.06 -21.46
C GLU A 14 -26.63 -44.32 -21.42
N ALA A 15 -26.52 -43.16 -22.08
CA ALA A 15 -25.28 -42.39 -22.11
C ALA A 15 -24.99 -41.74 -20.75
N LYS A 16 -23.73 -41.79 -20.33
CA LYS A 16 -23.27 -41.12 -19.12
C LYS A 16 -23.24 -39.58 -19.34
N PRO A 17 -23.70 -38.75 -18.39
CA PRO A 17 -23.71 -37.29 -18.56
C PRO A 17 -22.34 -36.66 -18.85
N GLU A 18 -21.24 -37.31 -18.45
CA GLU A 18 -19.86 -36.87 -18.66
C GLU A 18 -19.40 -37.08 -20.10
N THR A 19 -20.00 -38.02 -20.83
CA THR A 19 -19.62 -38.32 -22.23
C THR A 19 -20.40 -37.50 -23.25
N LEU A 20 -21.44 -36.78 -22.82
CA LEU A 20 -22.24 -35.93 -23.69
C LEU A 20 -21.43 -34.69 -24.14
N PRO A 21 -21.59 -34.22 -25.40
CA PRO A 21 -20.85 -33.09 -25.96
C PRO A 21 -21.41 -31.74 -25.47
N VAL A 22 -21.53 -31.58 -24.15
CA VAL A 22 -22.04 -30.38 -23.49
C VAL A 22 -21.01 -29.91 -22.47
N PHE A 23 -20.40 -28.75 -22.74
CA PHE A 23 -19.29 -28.20 -21.99
C PHE A 23 -19.70 -26.87 -21.36
N GLY A 24 -19.42 -26.69 -20.08
CA GLY A 24 -19.51 -25.38 -19.43
C GLY A 24 -18.20 -24.65 -19.66
N THR A 25 -18.25 -23.44 -20.21
CA THR A 25 -17.07 -22.65 -20.55
C THR A 25 -17.20 -21.23 -20.03
N ILE A 26 -16.06 -20.61 -19.72
CA ILE A 26 -15.97 -19.21 -19.30
C ILE A 26 -14.91 -18.54 -20.18
N ALA A 27 -15.33 -18.04 -21.34
CA ALA A 27 -14.40 -17.45 -22.32
C ALA A 27 -13.68 -16.18 -21.82
N SER A 28 -14.23 -15.51 -20.79
CA SER A 28 -13.58 -14.34 -20.16
C SER A 28 -12.42 -14.70 -19.24
N GLN A 29 -12.35 -15.96 -18.76
CA GLN A 29 -11.32 -16.42 -17.85
C GLN A 29 -10.10 -16.86 -18.66
N PHE A 30 -8.92 -16.31 -18.33
CA PHE A 30 -7.68 -16.71 -18.97
C PHE A 30 -7.36 -18.18 -18.68
N ASN A 31 -7.03 -18.94 -19.73
CA ASN A 31 -6.75 -20.37 -19.67
C ASN A 31 -7.91 -21.19 -19.05
N ASP A 32 -9.15 -20.87 -19.41
CA ASP A 32 -10.35 -21.57 -18.92
C ASP A 32 -10.32 -23.08 -19.25
N PRO A 33 -10.52 -23.96 -18.25
CA PRO A 33 -10.48 -25.41 -18.44
C PRO A 33 -11.62 -25.93 -19.33
N GLY A 34 -12.77 -25.27 -19.24
CA GLY A 34 -13.93 -25.57 -20.07
C GLY A 34 -13.65 -25.33 -21.54
N MET A 35 -13.11 -24.15 -21.87
CA MET A 35 -12.67 -23.79 -23.21
C MET A 35 -11.60 -24.75 -23.74
N ASN A 36 -10.63 -25.13 -22.92
CA ASN A 36 -9.58 -26.09 -23.29
C ASN A 36 -10.16 -27.47 -23.63
N THR A 37 -11.13 -27.95 -22.84
CA THR A 37 -11.82 -29.22 -23.09
C THR A 37 -12.65 -29.16 -24.37
N LEU A 38 -13.37 -28.06 -24.59
CA LEU A 38 -14.15 -27.82 -25.81
C LEU A 38 -13.24 -27.81 -27.04
N TYR A 39 -12.12 -27.07 -27.01
CA TYR A 39 -11.14 -27.03 -28.09
C TYR A 39 -10.67 -28.44 -28.48
N LYS A 40 -10.26 -29.25 -27.49
CA LYS A 40 -9.77 -30.61 -27.77
C LYS A 40 -10.84 -31.47 -28.45
N LYS A 41 -12.09 -31.40 -27.97
CA LYS A 41 -13.21 -32.15 -28.55
C LYS A 41 -13.59 -31.68 -29.95
N VAL A 42 -13.48 -30.38 -30.23
CA VAL A 42 -13.68 -29.85 -31.58
C VAL A 42 -12.56 -30.32 -32.51
N MET A 43 -11.30 -30.29 -32.07
CA MET A 43 -10.17 -30.79 -32.85
C MET A 43 -10.32 -32.28 -33.17
N ASP A 44 -10.66 -33.10 -32.18
CA ASP A 44 -10.86 -34.54 -32.37
C ASP A 44 -12.02 -34.81 -33.35
N ALA A 45 -13.13 -34.07 -33.23
CA ALA A 45 -14.28 -34.20 -34.14
C ALA A 45 -13.97 -33.73 -35.58
N LEU A 46 -13.10 -32.72 -35.75
CA LEU A 46 -12.65 -32.28 -37.08
C LEU A 46 -11.79 -33.36 -37.74
N VAL A 47 -10.82 -33.93 -37.00
CA VAL A 47 -9.99 -35.04 -37.49
C VAL A 47 -10.86 -36.23 -37.89
N GLU A 48 -11.82 -36.62 -37.04
CA GLU A 48 -12.74 -37.73 -37.32
C GLU A 48 -13.61 -37.49 -38.56
N LYS A 49 -14.14 -36.28 -38.76
CA LYS A 49 -15.04 -35.98 -39.89
C LYS A 49 -14.34 -35.71 -41.21
N THR A 50 -13.09 -35.26 -41.17
CA THR A 50 -12.36 -34.81 -42.37
C THR A 50 -11.20 -35.73 -42.76
N GLU A 51 -10.88 -36.72 -41.93
CA GLU A 51 -9.74 -37.63 -42.10
C GLU A 51 -8.38 -36.89 -42.20
N THR A 52 -8.30 -35.68 -41.66
CA THR A 52 -7.08 -34.85 -41.68
C THR A 52 -6.16 -35.18 -40.50
N ASP A 53 -4.84 -35.09 -40.69
CA ASP A 53 -3.84 -35.38 -39.63
C ASP A 53 -3.48 -34.15 -38.78
N LEU A 54 -4.48 -33.55 -38.12
CA LEU A 54 -4.27 -32.42 -37.20
C LEU A 54 -3.93 -32.91 -35.79
N LYS A 55 -2.64 -32.91 -35.44
CA LYS A 55 -2.17 -33.28 -34.09
C LYS A 55 -2.03 -32.06 -33.19
N SER A 56 -2.95 -31.90 -32.25
CA SER A 56 -2.81 -30.89 -31.19
C SER A 56 -1.77 -31.34 -30.15
N THR A 57 -0.80 -30.48 -29.84
CA THR A 57 0.18 -30.67 -28.77
C THR A 57 -0.35 -30.28 -27.39
N PHE A 58 -1.57 -29.74 -27.33
CA PHE A 58 -2.19 -29.24 -26.10
C PHE A 58 -2.57 -30.39 -25.16
N LYS A 59 -2.11 -30.34 -23.91
CA LYS A 59 -2.44 -31.32 -22.86
C LYS A 59 -3.41 -30.69 -21.87
N ILE A 60 -4.52 -31.37 -21.60
CA ILE A 60 -5.46 -30.99 -20.54
C ILE A 60 -4.83 -31.43 -19.21
N SER A 61 -4.43 -30.48 -18.36
CA SER A 61 -3.97 -30.76 -16.98
C SER A 61 -5.17 -30.83 -16.02
N ASN A 62 -5.21 -31.83 -15.15
CA ASN A 62 -6.31 -32.04 -14.18
C ASN A 62 -6.32 -31.03 -13.01
N GLU A 63 -5.31 -30.16 -12.86
CA GLU A 63 -5.25 -29.13 -11.81
C GLU A 63 -6.27 -27.99 -12.01
N MET A 64 -7.01 -28.00 -13.11
CA MET A 64 -7.70 -26.80 -13.61
C MET A 64 -9.15 -26.64 -13.12
N SER A 65 -9.67 -27.47 -12.22
CA SER A 65 -11.13 -27.53 -11.99
C SER A 65 -11.74 -26.43 -11.09
N GLU A 66 -10.95 -25.59 -10.42
CA GLU A 66 -11.51 -24.57 -9.53
C GLU A 66 -11.65 -23.22 -10.22
N LYS A 67 -12.88 -22.71 -10.25
CA LYS A 67 -13.15 -21.34 -10.68
C LYS A 67 -12.41 -20.39 -9.73
N ILE A 68 -11.42 -19.67 -10.25
CA ILE A 68 -10.60 -18.76 -9.46
C ILE A 68 -11.40 -17.47 -9.29
N TYR A 69 -11.86 -17.21 -8.07
CA TYR A 69 -12.57 -15.99 -7.73
C TYR A 69 -11.60 -15.00 -7.09
N VAL A 70 -11.47 -13.80 -7.66
CA VAL A 70 -10.77 -12.69 -6.95
C VAL A 70 -11.55 -12.29 -5.70
N ILE A 71 -12.88 -12.18 -5.82
CA ILE A 71 -13.79 -11.95 -4.69
C ILE A 71 -14.70 -13.18 -4.56
N PRO A 72 -14.66 -13.92 -3.44
CA PRO A 72 -15.48 -15.09 -3.27
C PRO A 72 -16.98 -14.71 -3.28
N PRO A 73 -17.88 -15.56 -3.82
CA PRO A 73 -19.32 -15.26 -3.90
C PRO A 73 -19.95 -14.84 -2.56
N ALA A 74 -19.48 -15.40 -1.44
CA ALA A 74 -19.93 -15.07 -0.10
C ALA A 74 -19.62 -13.62 0.34
N ARG A 75 -18.67 -12.94 -0.31
CA ARG A 75 -18.26 -11.55 0.00
C ARG A 75 -18.71 -10.54 -1.05
N THR A 76 -19.62 -10.91 -1.96
CA THR A 76 -20.12 -10.02 -3.03
C THR A 76 -20.73 -8.71 -2.51
N ARG A 77 -21.22 -8.66 -1.27
CA ARG A 77 -21.84 -7.49 -0.64
C ARG A 77 -20.90 -6.67 0.25
N TYR A 78 -19.58 -6.90 0.19
CA TYR A 78 -18.60 -6.24 1.06
C TYR A 78 -18.70 -4.71 1.12
N LEU A 79 -19.01 -4.03 0.01
CA LEU A 79 -19.21 -2.57 0.00
C LEU A 79 -20.46 -2.13 0.80
N SER A 80 -21.54 -2.91 0.73
CA SER A 80 -22.73 -2.68 1.55
C SER A 80 -22.44 -2.90 3.03
N GLU A 81 -21.69 -3.96 3.36
CA GLU A 81 -21.24 -4.25 4.73
C GLU A 81 -20.40 -3.08 5.30
N ILE A 82 -19.48 -2.52 4.52
CA ILE A 82 -18.67 -1.35 4.93
C ILE A 82 -19.57 -0.13 5.18
N ALA A 83 -20.49 0.16 4.26
CA ALA A 83 -21.40 1.30 4.41
C ALA A 83 -22.35 1.14 5.61
N GLU A 84 -22.84 -0.07 5.88
CA GLU A 84 -23.66 -0.40 7.05
C GLU A 84 -22.84 -0.26 8.35
N SER A 85 -21.59 -0.74 8.36
CA SER A 85 -20.67 -0.61 9.49
C SER A 85 -20.43 0.86 9.85
N ASN A 86 -20.18 1.73 8.86
CA ASN A 86 -19.96 3.16 9.11
C ASN A 86 -21.23 3.83 9.69
N ARG A 87 -22.41 3.56 9.11
CA ARG A 87 -23.67 4.10 9.64
C ARG A 87 -24.00 3.57 11.02
N ALA A 88 -23.66 2.31 11.31
CA ALA A 88 -23.83 1.71 12.63
C ALA A 88 -22.90 2.38 13.66
N TYR A 89 -21.67 2.69 13.27
CA TYR A 89 -20.74 3.45 14.10
C TYR A 89 -21.29 4.83 14.45
N ASP A 90 -21.82 5.58 13.46
CA ASP A 90 -22.42 6.90 13.71
C ASP A 90 -23.61 6.83 14.67
N LYS A 91 -24.47 5.82 14.50
CA LYS A 91 -25.59 5.58 15.44
C LYS A 91 -25.08 5.28 16.85
N LYS A 92 -24.04 4.42 16.98
CA LYS A 92 -23.42 4.13 18.29
C LYS A 92 -22.82 5.39 18.90
N ALA A 93 -22.12 6.22 18.11
CA ALA A 93 -21.53 7.47 18.58
C ALA A 93 -22.59 8.43 19.13
N VAL A 94 -23.72 8.61 18.43
CA VAL A 94 -24.84 9.45 18.89
C VAL A 94 -25.51 8.84 20.14
N GLN A 95 -25.69 7.52 20.21
CA GLN A 95 -26.22 6.87 21.41
C GLN A 95 -25.33 7.13 22.63
N GLN A 96 -24.01 6.97 22.47
CA GLN A 96 -23.02 7.19 23.54
C GLN A 96 -22.90 8.66 23.94
N GLU A 97 -22.94 9.59 22.97
CA GLU A 97 -23.05 11.04 23.19
C GLU A 97 -24.24 11.37 24.09
N ASN A 98 -25.43 10.82 23.79
CA ASN A 98 -26.63 11.07 24.58
C ASN A 98 -26.51 10.56 26.02
N VAL A 99 -25.90 9.39 26.23
CA VAL A 99 -25.64 8.86 27.59
C VAL A 99 -24.65 9.76 28.32
N ALA A 100 -23.54 10.15 27.69
CA ALA A 100 -22.55 11.05 28.27
C ALA A 100 -23.16 12.42 28.63
N GLN A 101 -24.05 12.94 27.79
CA GLN A 101 -24.76 14.20 28.05
C GLN A 101 -25.69 14.09 29.26
N LYS A 102 -26.42 12.98 29.41
CA LYS A 102 -27.25 12.71 30.59
C LYS A 102 -26.41 12.66 31.86
N LEU A 103 -25.29 11.92 31.83
CA LEU A 103 -24.35 11.82 32.94
C LEU A 103 -23.81 13.19 33.34
N TYR A 104 -23.43 14.02 32.36
CA TYR A 104 -22.99 15.39 32.62
C TYR A 104 -24.09 16.24 33.27
N GLY A 105 -25.34 16.09 32.83
CA GLY A 105 -26.49 16.74 33.44
C GLY A 105 -26.65 16.37 34.92
N ILE A 106 -26.63 15.07 35.24
CA ILE A 106 -26.72 14.56 36.62
C ILE A 106 -25.55 15.09 37.46
N PHE A 107 -24.32 15.05 36.92
CA PHE A 107 -23.12 15.59 37.57
C PHE A 107 -23.25 17.09 37.88
N LYS A 108 -23.80 17.88 36.95
CA LYS A 108 -24.04 19.31 37.16
C LYS A 108 -25.13 19.58 38.19
N THR A 109 -26.18 18.76 38.22
CA THR A 109 -27.20 18.83 39.27
C THR A 109 -26.59 18.53 40.64
N LEU A 110 -25.78 17.47 40.76
CA LEU A 110 -25.05 17.16 41.99
C LEU A 110 -24.19 18.33 42.47
N GLN A 111 -23.41 18.95 41.57
CA GLN A 111 -22.61 20.15 41.87
C GLN A 111 -23.48 21.32 42.36
N SER A 112 -24.64 21.52 41.74
CA SER A 112 -25.55 22.61 42.09
C SER A 112 -26.22 22.43 43.45
N VAL A 113 -26.66 21.20 43.77
CA VAL A 113 -27.37 20.86 45.01
C VAL A 113 -26.40 20.90 46.19
N THR A 114 -25.28 20.20 46.09
CA THR A 114 -24.30 20.12 47.18
C THR A 114 -23.42 21.35 47.35
N LYS A 115 -23.42 22.27 46.36
CA LYS A 115 -22.49 23.41 46.25
C LYS A 115 -21.01 23.01 46.41
N THR A 116 -20.70 21.75 46.13
CA THR A 116 -19.38 21.14 46.32
C THR A 116 -18.82 20.74 44.96
N ALA A 117 -17.50 20.84 44.82
CA ALA A 117 -16.81 20.34 43.64
C ALA A 117 -16.76 18.81 43.70
N PHE A 118 -16.98 18.17 42.55
CA PHE A 118 -16.87 16.74 42.39
C PHE A 118 -15.78 16.42 41.38
N THR A 119 -15.03 15.37 41.66
CA THR A 119 -14.02 14.84 40.76
C THR A 119 -14.57 13.56 40.12
N ILE A 120 -14.31 13.41 38.83
CA ILE A 120 -14.60 12.17 38.12
C ILE A 120 -13.36 11.29 38.11
N THR A 121 -13.57 10.00 38.36
CA THR A 121 -12.54 8.95 38.25
C THR A 121 -13.03 7.83 37.36
N SER A 122 -12.16 6.86 37.05
CA SER A 122 -12.55 5.66 36.30
C SER A 122 -13.74 4.92 36.92
N GLY A 123 -13.86 4.99 38.26
CA GLY A 123 -14.97 4.40 39.00
C GLY A 123 -16.31 5.13 38.84
N GLY A 124 -16.29 6.45 38.63
CA GLY A 124 -17.50 7.28 38.61
C GLY A 124 -17.27 8.65 39.22
N ILE A 125 -18.18 9.08 40.11
CA ILE A 125 -18.07 10.34 40.85
C ILE A 125 -17.57 10.03 42.27
N GLU A 126 -16.52 10.71 42.71
CA GLU A 126 -16.05 10.65 44.10
C GLU A 126 -16.56 11.86 44.90
N LEU A 127 -17.08 11.57 46.11
CA LEU A 127 -17.59 12.56 47.07
C LEU A 127 -16.48 13.00 48.03
N GLU A 128 -16.11 14.28 48.02
CA GLU A 128 -15.27 14.88 49.06
C GLU A 128 -16.16 15.46 50.17
N ASN A 129 -16.17 14.82 51.35
CA ASN A 129 -16.81 15.21 52.60
C ASN A 129 -18.34 15.39 52.63
N GLN A 130 -18.99 14.58 53.48
CA GLN A 130 -20.42 14.65 53.76
C GLN A 130 -20.71 15.75 54.79
N SER A 131 -21.25 16.88 54.35
CA SER A 131 -22.00 17.78 55.23
C SER A 131 -23.07 18.55 54.45
N SER A 132 -24.20 17.93 54.15
CA SER A 132 -25.39 18.68 53.75
C SER A 132 -26.67 17.98 54.21
N GLU A 133 -27.71 18.77 54.44
CA GLU A 133 -29.05 18.36 54.89
C GLU A 133 -29.85 17.63 53.79
N GLU A 134 -29.31 17.49 52.57
CA GLU A 134 -29.99 16.99 51.37
C GLU A 134 -29.53 15.57 50.96
N ILE A 135 -29.21 14.72 51.93
CA ILE A 135 -28.60 13.39 51.74
C ILE A 135 -29.41 12.49 50.79
N GLU A 136 -30.75 12.57 50.83
CA GLU A 136 -31.61 11.66 50.06
C GLU A 136 -31.58 11.96 48.56
N LEU A 137 -31.71 13.23 48.16
CA LEU A 137 -31.65 13.63 46.75
C LEU A 137 -30.28 13.30 46.14
N VAL A 138 -29.20 13.55 46.88
CA VAL A 138 -27.83 13.24 46.44
C VAL A 138 -27.65 11.74 46.23
N LYS A 139 -28.14 10.89 47.15
CA LYS A 139 -28.09 9.43 47.00
C LYS A 139 -28.85 8.95 45.77
N LEU A 140 -30.04 9.51 45.51
CA LEU A 140 -30.84 9.16 44.33
C LEU A 140 -30.14 9.58 43.03
N LEU A 141 -29.55 10.77 42.99
CA LEU A 141 -28.80 11.25 41.82
C LEU A 141 -27.54 10.41 41.54
N LEU A 142 -26.83 9.96 42.58
CA LEU A 142 -25.68 9.05 42.41
C LEU A 142 -26.11 7.68 41.91
N ALA A 143 -27.18 7.11 42.47
CA ALA A 143 -27.73 5.84 41.99
C ALA A 143 -28.20 5.94 40.52
N GLU A 144 -28.82 7.06 40.14
CA GLU A 144 -29.21 7.34 38.76
C GLU A 144 -27.99 7.52 37.84
N PHE A 145 -26.93 8.17 38.32
CA PHE A 145 -25.67 8.30 37.60
C PHE A 145 -25.05 6.92 37.31
N ASP A 146 -24.92 6.08 38.33
CA ASP A 146 -24.35 4.73 38.20
C ASP A 146 -25.18 3.88 37.25
N ARG A 147 -26.52 3.95 37.34
CA ARG A 147 -27.43 3.26 36.42
C ARG A 147 -27.24 3.74 34.98
N ALA A 148 -27.22 5.06 34.75
CA ALA A 148 -27.03 5.61 33.40
C ALA A 148 -25.63 5.31 32.85
N LYS A 149 -24.60 5.23 33.71
CA LYS A 149 -23.22 4.93 33.32
C LYS A 149 -23.08 3.51 32.78
N MET A 150 -23.93 2.57 33.19
CA MET A 150 -23.94 1.21 32.63
C MET A 150 -24.23 1.18 31.12
N ASP A 151 -24.92 2.18 30.59
CA ASP A 151 -25.21 2.31 29.15
C ASP A 151 -24.05 2.96 28.37
N LEU A 152 -23.02 3.45 29.07
CA LEU A 152 -21.82 4.05 28.47
C LEU A 152 -20.71 3.00 28.36
N ASP A 153 -20.11 2.92 27.17
CA ASP A 153 -18.93 2.11 26.91
C ASP A 153 -17.78 2.54 27.85
N PRO A 154 -17.18 1.62 28.63
CA PRO A 154 -16.11 1.98 29.56
C PRO A 154 -14.93 2.70 28.90
N TYR A 155 -14.60 2.38 27.63
CA TYR A 155 -13.54 3.08 26.91
C TYR A 155 -13.89 4.55 26.62
N ASN A 156 -15.16 4.86 26.41
CA ASN A 156 -15.64 6.22 26.23
C ASN A 156 -15.59 7.01 27.54
N TRP A 157 -15.93 6.35 28.66
CA TRP A 157 -15.78 6.95 29.99
C TRP A 157 -14.33 7.31 30.28
N GLU A 158 -13.40 6.40 30.02
CA GLU A 158 -11.96 6.64 30.18
C GLU A 158 -11.46 7.85 29.38
N LYS A 159 -11.94 8.01 28.14
CA LYS A 159 -11.63 9.19 27.31
C LYS A 159 -12.12 10.50 27.94
N ILE A 160 -13.32 10.51 28.52
CA ILE A 160 -13.89 11.70 29.18
C ILE A 160 -13.08 12.04 30.44
N VAL A 161 -12.79 11.04 31.30
CA VAL A 161 -12.02 11.21 32.54
C VAL A 161 -10.63 11.77 32.24
N HIS A 162 -9.95 11.27 31.20
CA HIS A 162 -8.59 11.67 30.84
C HIS A 162 -8.52 12.89 29.91
N TRP A 163 -9.65 13.52 29.56
CA TRP A 163 -9.64 14.61 28.61
C TRP A 163 -8.76 15.79 29.04
N GLU A 164 -8.81 16.18 30.31
CA GLU A 164 -7.97 17.27 30.80
C GLU A 164 -6.47 16.93 30.68
N ALA A 165 -6.09 15.68 30.94
CA ALA A 165 -4.71 15.23 30.74
C ALA A 165 -4.30 15.30 29.26
N THR A 166 -5.19 14.92 28.33
CA THR A 166 -4.99 15.10 26.89
C THR A 166 -4.82 16.58 26.54
N VAL A 167 -5.67 17.46 27.07
CA VAL A 167 -5.57 18.91 26.86
C VAL A 167 -4.22 19.44 27.32
N GLN A 168 -3.76 19.05 28.51
CA GLN A 168 -2.46 19.46 29.04
C GLN A 168 -1.30 18.91 28.20
N LYS A 169 -1.43 17.69 27.65
CA LYS A 169 -0.42 17.09 26.76
C LYS A 169 -0.18 17.91 25.50
N TYR A 170 -1.23 18.51 24.93
CA TYR A 170 -1.12 19.36 23.73
C TYR A 170 -0.84 20.85 24.07
N LYS A 171 -1.21 21.33 25.26
CA LYS A 171 -0.88 22.69 25.74
C LYS A 171 0.57 22.83 26.22
N GLY A 172 1.13 21.78 26.81
CA GLY A 172 2.51 21.79 27.28
C GLY A 172 3.48 22.05 26.13
N PRO A 173 4.69 22.58 26.37
CA PRO A 173 5.61 23.02 25.31
C PRO A 173 6.08 21.87 24.41
N HIS A 174 6.04 20.64 24.92
CA HIS A 174 6.53 19.46 24.20
C HIS A 174 5.56 18.28 24.34
N TYR A 175 5.28 17.64 23.21
CA TYR A 175 4.59 16.38 23.13
C TYR A 175 5.62 15.24 23.04
N ARG A 176 5.45 14.21 23.88
CA ARG A 176 6.34 13.04 23.90
C ARG A 176 5.56 11.78 23.57
N PHE A 177 6.12 10.96 22.69
CA PHE A 177 5.60 9.63 22.37
C PHE A 177 6.73 8.69 21.94
N LYS A 178 6.50 7.38 22.05
CA LYS A 178 7.50 6.38 21.69
C LYS A 178 7.20 5.78 20.33
N VAL A 179 8.21 5.68 19.47
CA VAL A 179 8.16 4.95 18.18
C VAL A 179 9.32 3.98 18.15
N ARG A 180 9.04 2.68 18.03
CA ARG A 180 10.08 1.62 18.00
C ARG A 180 11.11 1.77 19.13
N ASN A 181 10.63 1.96 20.36
CA ASN A 181 11.42 2.20 21.58
C ASN A 181 12.26 3.50 21.63
N LYS A 182 12.14 4.39 20.64
CA LYS A 182 12.73 5.74 20.68
C LYS A 182 11.70 6.75 21.15
N GLU A 183 12.04 7.55 22.15
CA GLU A 183 11.23 8.70 22.55
C GLU A 183 11.40 9.83 21.53
N ILE A 184 10.30 10.27 20.94
CA ILE A 184 10.25 11.42 20.06
C ILE A 184 9.64 12.58 20.84
N LYS A 185 10.34 13.71 20.82
CA LYS A 185 9.94 14.95 21.47
C LYS A 185 9.64 15.98 20.37
N ILE A 186 8.42 16.52 20.36
CA ILE A 186 7.97 17.50 19.36
C ILE A 186 7.47 18.75 20.08
N GLU A 187 7.90 19.92 19.63
CA GLU A 187 7.34 21.20 20.08
C GLU A 187 5.89 21.32 19.65
N THR A 188 5.00 21.67 20.57
CA THR A 188 3.55 21.76 20.31
C THR A 188 3.12 23.09 19.69
N HIS A 189 3.98 24.10 19.76
CA HIS A 189 3.72 25.46 19.27
C HIS A 189 4.78 25.88 18.24
N THR A 190 4.42 26.88 17.45
CA THR A 190 5.34 27.64 16.60
C THR A 190 5.22 29.10 16.99
N GLU A 191 6.35 29.76 17.27
CA GLU A 191 6.37 31.18 17.59
C GLU A 191 6.25 32.02 16.31
N SER A 192 5.32 32.98 16.30
CA SER A 192 5.18 33.93 15.19
C SER A 192 6.18 35.09 15.30
N LEU A 193 6.29 35.91 14.24
CA LEU A 193 7.10 37.14 14.27
C LEU A 193 6.64 38.15 15.34
N SER A 194 5.40 38.03 15.83
CA SER A 194 4.86 38.84 16.93
C SER A 194 4.96 38.14 18.29
N HIS A 195 5.77 37.08 18.40
CA HIS A 195 5.98 36.29 19.62
C HIS A 195 4.74 35.53 20.12
N LEU A 196 3.73 35.35 19.25
CA LEU A 196 2.55 34.55 19.59
C LEU A 196 2.89 33.06 19.46
N GLN A 197 2.57 32.30 20.50
CA GLN A 197 2.71 30.84 20.50
C GLN A 197 1.51 30.22 19.78
N ILE A 198 1.67 29.91 18.50
CA ILE A 198 0.60 29.32 17.68
C ILE A 198 0.60 27.80 17.87
N PRO A 199 -0.47 27.20 18.42
CA PRO A 199 -0.52 25.76 18.62
C PRO A 199 -0.57 25.02 17.28
N LYS A 200 0.19 23.94 17.16
CA LYS A 200 0.16 23.05 15.99
C LYS A 200 -1.13 22.22 15.92
N VAL A 201 -1.72 21.93 17.09
CA VAL A 201 -3.03 21.27 17.22
C VAL A 201 -3.87 22.07 18.21
N ALA A 202 -5.00 22.60 17.76
CA ALA A 202 -5.95 23.32 18.60
C ALA A 202 -7.08 22.38 19.06
N LEU A 203 -7.37 22.39 20.36
CA LEU A 203 -8.41 21.55 20.96
C LEU A 203 -9.70 22.33 21.21
N PRO A 204 -10.87 21.67 21.16
CA PRO A 204 -12.14 22.32 21.45
C PRO A 204 -12.24 22.76 22.91
N LYS A 205 -13.06 23.79 23.15
CA LYS A 205 -13.36 24.30 24.50
C LYS A 205 -14.67 23.75 25.07
N TYR A 206 -15.10 22.58 24.59
CA TYR A 206 -16.33 21.94 25.06
C TYR A 206 -16.24 21.61 26.54
N LYS A 207 -17.37 21.75 27.23
CA LYS A 207 -17.51 21.38 28.65
C LYS A 207 -18.47 20.22 28.85
N ALA A 208 -19.50 20.13 28.02
CA ALA A 208 -20.48 19.07 28.09
C ALA A 208 -19.87 17.75 27.60
N TRP A 209 -20.07 16.67 28.36
CA TRP A 209 -19.47 15.38 28.02
C TRP A 209 -20.05 14.76 26.75
N GLY A 210 -21.29 15.11 26.37
CA GLY A 210 -21.88 14.70 25.09
C GLY A 210 -21.10 15.27 23.90
N ASP A 211 -21.00 16.61 23.82
CA ASP A 211 -20.26 17.30 22.74
C ASP A 211 -18.80 16.83 22.66
N LEU A 212 -18.17 16.67 23.83
CA LEU A 212 -16.80 16.20 23.94
C LEU A 212 -16.64 14.79 23.38
N LEU A 213 -17.50 13.85 23.81
CA LEU A 213 -17.43 12.46 23.37
C LEU A 213 -17.74 12.33 21.88
N ARG A 214 -18.73 13.07 21.38
CA ARG A 214 -19.03 13.12 19.94
C ARG A 214 -17.81 13.53 19.14
N TRP A 215 -17.15 14.62 19.55
CA TRP A 215 -15.93 15.10 18.90
C TRP A 215 -14.81 14.05 18.94
N MET A 216 -14.56 13.41 20.09
CA MET A 216 -13.57 12.34 20.21
C MET A 216 -13.87 11.10 19.35
N LEU A 217 -15.15 10.82 19.08
CA LEU A 217 -15.55 9.65 18.29
C LEU A 217 -15.58 9.93 16.78
N GLN A 218 -15.71 11.18 16.36
CA GLN A 218 -15.89 11.55 14.95
C GLN A 218 -14.68 12.29 14.35
N GLU A 219 -14.02 13.14 15.15
CA GLU A 219 -13.04 14.13 14.67
C GLU A 219 -11.87 14.33 15.63
N ASN A 220 -11.46 13.25 16.31
CA ASN A 220 -10.44 13.28 17.36
C ASN A 220 -9.11 13.95 16.93
N VAL A 221 -8.21 14.18 17.89
CA VAL A 221 -6.86 14.67 17.63
C VAL A 221 -6.12 13.82 16.58
N PRO A 222 -5.15 14.40 15.84
CA PRO A 222 -4.35 13.63 14.90
C PRO A 222 -3.62 12.49 15.62
N GLY A 223 -3.50 11.34 14.96
CA GLY A 223 -2.90 10.15 15.54
C GLY A 223 -3.81 9.34 16.47
N GLU A 224 -5.07 9.72 16.62
CA GLU A 224 -6.07 8.92 17.34
C GLU A 224 -7.28 8.60 16.46
N PHE A 225 -7.86 7.43 16.67
CA PHE A 225 -9.07 6.99 15.96
C PHE A 225 -10.21 8.03 16.12
N PRO A 226 -10.99 8.33 15.06
CA PRO A 226 -10.99 7.71 13.72
C PRO A 226 -9.97 8.29 12.72
N TYR A 227 -8.96 9.03 13.19
CA TYR A 227 -7.87 9.61 12.40
C TYR A 227 -8.32 10.66 11.38
N THR A 228 -9.51 11.23 11.54
CA THR A 228 -10.09 12.26 10.66
C THR A 228 -9.15 13.45 10.44
N SER A 229 -8.40 13.84 11.48
CA SER A 229 -7.46 14.95 11.45
C SER A 229 -6.01 14.53 11.13
N GLY A 230 -5.77 13.25 10.85
CA GLY A 230 -4.48 12.71 10.41
C GLY A 230 -4.07 11.42 11.13
N LEU A 231 -3.29 10.58 10.45
CA LEU A 231 -2.79 9.30 10.99
C LEU A 231 -1.69 9.46 12.06
N TYR A 232 -0.99 10.58 12.06
CA TYR A 232 0.13 10.85 12.97
C TYR A 232 -0.20 12.02 13.89
N PRO A 233 0.27 12.03 15.15
CA PRO A 233 0.04 13.14 16.07
C PRO A 233 0.51 14.50 15.57
N PHE A 234 1.60 14.52 14.79
CA PHE A 234 2.14 15.71 14.15
C PHE A 234 2.70 15.34 12.76
N LYS A 235 2.80 16.35 11.89
CA LYS A 235 3.53 16.22 10.61
C LYS A 235 5.02 15.94 10.87
N ARG A 236 5.68 15.21 9.96
CA ARG A 236 7.11 14.91 10.07
C ARG A 236 7.94 16.20 10.00
N GLN A 237 9.00 16.27 10.82
CA GLN A 237 10.02 17.31 10.73
C GLN A 237 11.17 16.79 9.85
N GLY A 238 11.64 17.60 8.88
CA GLY A 238 12.80 17.28 8.04
C GLY A 238 12.54 16.41 6.81
N GLU A 239 11.34 15.88 6.62
CA GLU A 239 10.92 15.20 5.40
C GLU A 239 9.70 15.91 4.82
N ASP A 240 9.95 16.95 4.03
CA ASP A 240 8.88 17.66 3.30
C ASP A 240 8.10 16.65 2.43
N PRO A 241 6.76 16.75 2.35
CA PRO A 241 5.95 15.85 1.51
C PRO A 241 6.28 15.93 0.02
N THR A 242 6.97 16.98 -0.42
CA THR A 242 7.33 17.20 -1.83
C THR A 242 7.97 15.95 -2.44
N ARG A 243 7.38 15.49 -3.54
CA ARG A 243 7.86 14.37 -4.33
C ARG A 243 7.95 14.83 -5.79
N MET A 244 9.15 14.78 -6.35
CA MET A 244 9.42 15.35 -7.67
C MET A 244 9.10 14.34 -8.76
N PHE A 245 8.08 14.64 -9.57
CA PHE A 245 7.70 13.84 -10.74
C PHE A 245 8.60 14.16 -11.92
N ALA A 246 9.32 13.16 -12.43
CA ALA A 246 10.21 13.30 -13.58
C ALA A 246 10.28 12.01 -14.41
N GLY A 247 10.48 12.20 -15.71
CA GLY A 247 10.65 11.15 -16.71
C GLY A 247 10.62 11.77 -18.09
N GLU A 248 11.74 11.70 -18.81
CA GLU A 248 11.86 12.19 -20.18
C GLU A 248 13.12 11.58 -20.84
N GLY A 249 12.96 11.05 -22.05
CA GLY A 249 14.05 10.47 -22.82
C GLY A 249 14.54 9.14 -22.24
N GLY A 250 15.86 8.91 -22.32
CA GLY A 250 16.52 7.73 -21.76
C GLY A 250 16.77 7.83 -20.25
N PRO A 251 17.22 6.72 -19.62
CA PRO A 251 17.44 6.64 -18.19
C PRO A 251 18.46 7.67 -17.69
N GLU A 252 19.55 7.95 -18.42
CA GLU A 252 20.57 8.91 -18.03
C GLU A 252 20.05 10.36 -17.98
N ARG A 253 19.19 10.76 -18.92
CA ARG A 253 18.55 12.09 -18.93
C ARG A 253 17.63 12.27 -17.73
N THR A 254 16.85 11.25 -17.41
CA THR A 254 15.95 11.27 -16.25
C THR A 254 16.73 11.20 -14.94
N ASN A 255 17.81 10.42 -14.87
CA ASN A 255 18.72 10.39 -13.73
C ASN A 255 19.31 11.79 -13.46
N LYS A 256 19.80 12.47 -14.49
CA LYS A 256 20.26 13.87 -14.40
C LYS A 256 19.19 14.80 -13.83
N ARG A 257 17.93 14.64 -14.26
CA ARG A 257 16.82 15.42 -13.71
C ARG A 257 16.57 15.09 -12.24
N PHE A 258 16.61 13.83 -11.83
CA PHE A 258 16.43 13.44 -10.42
C PHE A 258 17.53 14.03 -9.52
N HIS A 259 18.78 14.01 -9.96
CA HIS A 259 19.88 14.63 -9.22
C HIS A 259 19.69 16.13 -9.08
N TYR A 260 19.35 16.82 -10.18
CA TYR A 260 19.06 18.25 -10.17
C TYR A 260 17.93 18.64 -9.19
N VAL A 261 16.79 17.97 -9.25
CA VAL A 261 15.62 18.33 -8.41
C VAL A 261 15.74 17.92 -6.95
N SER A 262 16.67 17.01 -6.63
CA SER A 262 16.90 16.55 -5.27
C SER A 262 18.18 17.10 -4.65
N LEU A 263 18.94 17.92 -5.39
CA LEU A 263 20.20 18.51 -4.92
C LEU A 263 19.97 19.36 -3.66
N GLY A 264 20.84 19.22 -2.67
CA GLY A 264 20.73 19.93 -1.39
C GLY A 264 19.61 19.45 -0.45
N LEU A 265 18.69 18.59 -0.91
CA LEU A 265 17.64 18.04 -0.04
C LEU A 265 18.17 16.84 0.77
N PRO A 266 17.91 16.79 2.10
CA PRO A 266 18.35 15.68 2.96
C PRO A 266 17.57 14.39 2.68
N ALA A 267 16.32 14.49 2.22
CA ALA A 267 15.47 13.37 1.84
C ALA A 267 15.34 13.29 0.31
N LYS A 268 15.63 12.12 -0.28
CA LYS A 268 15.51 11.89 -1.72
C LYS A 268 14.18 11.20 -2.01
N ARG A 269 13.17 11.97 -2.42
CA ARG A 269 11.81 11.49 -2.72
C ARG A 269 11.53 11.58 -4.22
N LEU A 270 11.85 10.52 -4.94
CA LEU A 270 11.75 10.47 -6.40
C LEU A 270 10.36 9.99 -6.84
N SER A 271 9.85 10.48 -7.96
CA SER A 271 8.69 9.91 -8.64
C SER A 271 8.95 9.77 -10.13
N THR A 272 8.91 8.53 -10.62
CA THR A 272 9.23 8.17 -12.00
C THR A 272 7.98 8.12 -12.86
N ALA A 273 8.05 8.82 -14.00
CA ALA A 273 7.08 8.76 -15.08
C ALA A 273 7.67 7.94 -16.24
N PHE A 274 7.00 6.88 -16.68
CA PHE A 274 7.46 6.05 -17.80
C PHE A 274 6.82 6.47 -19.13
N ASP A 275 7.54 6.27 -20.23
CA ASP A 275 7.01 6.55 -21.57
C ASP A 275 5.88 5.58 -21.94
N SER A 276 5.10 5.92 -22.98
CA SER A 276 3.98 5.08 -23.39
C SER A 276 4.39 3.67 -23.85
N VAL A 277 5.61 3.48 -24.34
CA VAL A 277 6.12 2.17 -24.78
C VAL A 277 6.30 1.25 -23.57
N THR A 278 6.98 1.74 -22.53
CA THR A 278 7.18 1.07 -21.24
C THR A 278 5.86 0.87 -20.51
N LEU A 279 4.95 1.87 -20.50
CA LEU A 279 3.66 1.78 -19.82
C LEU A 279 2.80 0.61 -20.35
N TYR A 280 2.98 0.23 -21.61
CA TYR A 280 2.29 -0.88 -22.26
C TYR A 280 3.13 -2.17 -22.33
N GLY A 281 4.29 -2.22 -21.65
CA GLY A 281 5.12 -3.42 -21.56
C GLY A 281 5.72 -3.85 -22.89
N ASN A 282 6.01 -2.89 -23.79
CA ASN A 282 6.69 -3.17 -25.05
C ASN A 282 8.15 -2.72 -24.97
N ASP A 283 8.99 -3.36 -25.77
CA ASP A 283 10.35 -2.91 -26.02
C ASP A 283 10.37 -1.78 -27.07
N PRO A 284 11.37 -0.87 -27.02
CA PRO A 284 11.58 0.12 -28.09
C PRO A 284 11.91 -0.58 -29.42
N ASP A 285 11.34 -0.08 -30.51
CA ASP A 285 11.50 -0.64 -31.86
C ASP A 285 11.55 0.49 -32.90
N TYR A 286 12.19 0.23 -34.04
CA TYR A 286 12.21 1.10 -35.23
C TYR A 286 10.85 1.22 -35.91
N ARG A 287 9.90 0.31 -35.61
CA ARG A 287 8.54 0.39 -36.15
C ARG A 287 7.93 1.77 -35.84
N PRO A 288 7.44 2.54 -36.83
CA PRO A 288 7.10 3.96 -36.62
C PRO A 288 6.03 4.24 -35.55
N ASP A 289 5.12 3.30 -35.30
CA ASP A 289 4.08 3.38 -34.27
C ASP A 289 4.64 3.29 -32.83
N ILE A 290 5.84 2.73 -32.67
CA ILE A 290 6.61 2.66 -31.42
C ILE A 290 7.67 3.76 -31.40
N TYR A 291 8.49 3.86 -32.46
CA TYR A 291 9.67 4.73 -32.51
C TYR A 291 9.36 6.19 -32.15
N GLY A 292 8.27 6.75 -32.69
CA GLY A 292 7.85 8.12 -32.43
C GLY A 292 7.39 8.40 -30.99
N LYS A 293 7.32 7.39 -30.13
CA LYS A 293 6.83 7.48 -28.75
C LYS A 293 7.91 7.19 -27.70
N ILE A 294 9.05 6.65 -28.10
CA ILE A 294 10.15 6.27 -27.21
C ILE A 294 10.66 7.52 -26.48
N GLY A 295 10.68 7.48 -25.14
CA GLY A 295 11.15 8.57 -24.29
C GLY A 295 10.30 9.84 -24.30
N ASN A 296 9.14 9.82 -24.98
CA ASN A 296 8.18 10.92 -24.97
C ASN A 296 7.20 10.76 -23.80
N ALA A 297 6.92 11.87 -23.12
CA ALA A 297 6.04 11.94 -21.94
C ALA A 297 6.45 11.03 -20.75
N GLY A 298 7.68 10.52 -20.76
CA GLY A 298 8.22 9.67 -19.71
C GLY A 298 9.60 9.12 -20.07
N VAL A 299 10.21 8.41 -19.14
CA VAL A 299 11.48 7.70 -19.36
C VAL A 299 11.24 6.35 -20.04
N SER A 300 12.06 6.01 -21.02
CA SER A 300 12.02 4.70 -21.68
C SER A 300 12.89 3.70 -20.90
N ILE A 301 12.28 2.61 -20.41
CA ILE A 301 12.93 1.56 -19.62
C ILE A 301 12.45 0.21 -20.15
N CYS A 302 13.31 -0.54 -20.84
CA CYS A 302 12.96 -1.87 -21.35
C CYS A 302 13.75 -2.99 -20.68
N CYS A 303 14.84 -2.68 -19.98
CA CYS A 303 15.66 -3.69 -19.30
C CYS A 303 16.11 -3.27 -17.90
N LEU A 304 16.69 -4.23 -17.17
CA LEU A 304 17.24 -4.02 -15.83
C LEU A 304 18.36 -2.95 -15.83
N ASP A 305 19.22 -2.93 -16.85
CA ASP A 305 20.32 -1.97 -16.92
C ASP A 305 19.83 -0.52 -17.08
N ASP A 306 18.69 -0.32 -17.76
CA ASP A 306 18.06 1.00 -17.82
C ASP A 306 17.58 1.45 -16.43
N ALA A 307 17.00 0.54 -15.64
CA ALA A 307 16.61 0.84 -14.26
C ALA A 307 17.82 1.15 -13.36
N LYS A 308 18.94 0.44 -13.55
CA LYS A 308 20.21 0.72 -12.87
C LYS A 308 20.72 2.12 -13.20
N LYS A 309 20.76 2.47 -14.48
CA LYS A 309 21.16 3.81 -14.95
C LYS A 309 20.24 4.89 -14.39
N LEU A 310 18.93 4.67 -14.45
CA LEU A 310 17.89 5.59 -13.98
C LEU A 310 18.09 5.99 -12.51
N TYR A 311 18.40 5.01 -11.65
CA TYR A 311 18.54 5.22 -10.21
C TYR A 311 20.00 5.29 -9.73
N SER A 312 20.97 5.35 -10.64
CA SER A 312 22.38 5.46 -10.29
C SER A 312 22.66 6.70 -9.44
N GLY A 313 23.55 6.56 -8.46
CA GLY A 313 23.90 7.60 -7.50
C GLY A 313 22.86 7.83 -6.38
N PHE A 314 21.70 7.18 -6.41
CA PHE A 314 20.74 7.16 -5.31
C PHE A 314 20.79 5.82 -4.58
N ASP A 315 21.18 5.83 -3.31
CA ASP A 315 21.11 4.61 -2.48
C ASP A 315 19.64 4.25 -2.19
N LEU A 316 19.13 3.23 -2.88
CA LEU A 316 17.74 2.78 -2.81
C LEU A 316 17.38 2.10 -1.49
N SER A 317 18.38 1.64 -0.74
CA SER A 317 18.20 1.05 0.61
C SER A 317 18.37 2.07 1.74
N HIS A 318 18.76 3.31 1.43
CA HIS A 318 18.98 4.33 2.44
C HIS A 318 17.66 4.77 3.09
N PRO A 319 17.59 4.93 4.42
CA PRO A 319 16.35 5.30 5.11
C PRO A 319 15.73 6.62 4.66
N MET A 320 16.51 7.55 4.09
CA MET A 320 16.01 8.84 3.60
C MET A 320 15.77 8.89 2.08
N THR A 321 15.88 7.75 1.41
CA THR A 321 15.55 7.61 -0.02
C THR A 321 14.22 6.89 -0.15
N SER A 322 13.33 7.37 -1.01
CA SER A 322 12.13 6.63 -1.41
C SER A 322 11.75 6.93 -2.85
N VAL A 323 11.46 5.88 -3.61
CA VAL A 323 11.11 5.98 -5.03
C VAL A 323 9.64 5.61 -5.23
N SER A 324 8.91 6.44 -5.95
CA SER A 324 7.55 6.15 -6.43
C SER A 324 7.61 5.88 -7.93
N MET A 325 6.95 4.82 -8.39
CA MET A 325 6.89 4.45 -9.81
C MET A 325 5.44 4.44 -10.26
N THR A 326 5.09 5.32 -11.20
CA THR A 326 3.76 5.41 -11.80
C THR A 326 3.66 4.43 -12.98
N ILE A 327 3.38 3.16 -12.66
CA ILE A 327 3.26 2.05 -13.61
C ILE A 327 2.10 1.14 -13.19
N ASN A 328 1.34 0.59 -14.15
CA ASN A 328 0.18 -0.25 -13.89
C ASN A 328 0.29 -1.64 -14.54
N GLY A 329 0.06 -1.75 -15.85
CA GLY A 329 0.01 -3.03 -16.58
C GLY A 329 1.24 -3.92 -16.34
N PRO A 330 2.46 -3.46 -16.70
CA PRO A 330 3.69 -4.22 -16.47
C PRO A 330 4.33 -3.92 -15.10
N ALA A 331 3.56 -3.44 -14.12
CA ALA A 331 4.08 -3.08 -12.80
C ALA A 331 4.90 -4.19 -12.10
N PRO A 332 4.52 -5.49 -12.16
CA PRO A 332 5.33 -6.57 -11.58
C PRO A 332 6.73 -6.67 -12.20
N MET A 333 6.85 -6.48 -13.50
CA MET A 333 8.12 -6.55 -14.23
C MET A 333 9.02 -5.38 -13.82
N LEU A 334 8.51 -4.15 -13.82
CA LEU A 334 9.25 -2.96 -13.43
C LEU A 334 9.62 -2.98 -11.93
N LEU A 335 8.75 -3.54 -11.08
CA LEU A 335 9.09 -3.81 -9.68
C LEU A 335 10.23 -4.81 -9.56
N GLY A 336 10.23 -5.86 -10.38
CA GLY A 336 11.34 -6.80 -10.50
C GLY A 336 12.65 -6.10 -10.87
N PHE A 337 12.64 -5.19 -11.85
CA PHE A 337 13.81 -4.40 -12.21
C PHE A 337 14.28 -3.50 -11.06
N PHE A 338 13.36 -2.82 -10.39
CA PHE A 338 13.68 -1.94 -9.26
C PHE A 338 14.29 -2.69 -8.08
N MET A 339 13.72 -3.84 -7.71
CA MET A 339 14.23 -4.67 -6.62
C MET A 339 15.62 -5.22 -6.93
N ASN A 340 15.84 -5.72 -8.15
CA ASN A 340 17.18 -6.17 -8.57
C ASN A 340 18.18 -5.01 -8.62
N THR A 341 17.76 -3.81 -9.05
CA THR A 341 18.62 -2.62 -9.01
C THR A 341 19.06 -2.30 -7.59
N ALA A 342 18.15 -2.33 -6.61
CA ALA A 342 18.49 -2.08 -5.21
C ALA A 342 19.41 -3.16 -4.63
N ILE A 343 19.18 -4.43 -4.97
CA ILE A 343 20.03 -5.56 -4.55
C ILE A 343 21.43 -5.41 -5.14
N ASP A 344 21.53 -5.10 -6.43
CA ASP A 344 22.80 -4.92 -7.12
C ASP A 344 23.57 -3.71 -6.55
N GLN A 345 22.91 -2.61 -6.18
CA GLN A 345 23.58 -1.51 -5.47
C GLN A 345 24.22 -1.95 -4.15
N ASN A 346 23.57 -2.82 -3.37
CA ASN A 346 24.16 -3.34 -2.14
C ASN A 346 25.24 -4.40 -2.40
N CYS A 347 25.13 -5.17 -3.48
CA CYS A 347 26.23 -6.02 -3.96
C CYS A 347 27.46 -5.16 -4.32
N GLU A 348 27.27 -4.03 -5.00
CA GLU A 348 28.37 -3.09 -5.32
C GLU A 348 29.04 -2.53 -4.06
N LYS A 349 28.27 -2.18 -3.03
CA LYS A 349 28.83 -1.74 -1.74
C LYS A 349 29.69 -2.84 -1.12
N TYR A 350 29.19 -4.08 -1.09
CA TYR A 350 29.94 -5.22 -0.59
C TYR A 350 31.24 -5.45 -1.37
N ILE A 351 31.17 -5.42 -2.71
CA ILE A 351 32.34 -5.59 -3.60
C ILE A 351 33.41 -4.56 -3.28
N LYS A 352 33.04 -3.29 -3.15
CA LYS A 352 33.96 -2.19 -2.82
C LYS A 352 34.52 -2.29 -1.41
N GLU A 353 33.70 -2.67 -0.43
CA GLU A 353 34.14 -2.84 0.97
C GLU A 353 35.18 -3.97 1.10
N HIS A 354 35.10 -5.00 0.26
CA HIS A 354 35.97 -6.18 0.31
C HIS A 354 37.10 -6.16 -0.74
N GLY A 355 37.23 -5.09 -1.54
CA GLY A 355 38.30 -4.96 -2.55
C GLY A 355 38.19 -5.97 -3.70
N LEU A 356 36.96 -6.39 -4.06
CA LEU A 356 36.70 -7.44 -5.06
C LEU A 356 36.52 -6.89 -6.48
N GLU A 357 36.74 -5.59 -6.72
CA GLU A 357 36.43 -4.92 -7.99
C GLU A 357 37.14 -5.58 -9.18
N ASN A 358 38.43 -5.88 -9.04
CA ASN A 358 39.22 -6.48 -10.13
C ASN A 358 38.69 -7.89 -10.49
N GLU A 359 38.41 -8.72 -9.48
CA GLU A 359 37.87 -10.07 -9.69
C GLU A 359 36.50 -10.02 -10.39
N VAL A 360 35.63 -9.09 -9.95
CA VAL A 360 34.31 -8.90 -10.55
C VAL A 360 34.43 -8.39 -11.98
N GLN A 361 35.33 -7.45 -12.25
CA GLN A 361 35.58 -6.95 -13.61
C GLN A 361 36.07 -8.06 -14.54
N ASP A 362 36.98 -8.93 -14.09
CA ASP A 362 37.46 -10.08 -14.86
C ASP A 362 36.32 -11.08 -15.16
N LYS A 363 35.45 -11.34 -14.16
CA LYS A 363 34.25 -12.18 -14.35
C LYS A 363 33.30 -11.59 -15.38
N ILE A 364 33.01 -10.29 -15.30
CA ILE A 364 32.15 -9.60 -16.27
C ILE A 364 32.75 -9.64 -17.67
N ALA A 365 34.05 -9.35 -17.80
CA ALA A 365 34.75 -9.39 -19.08
C ALA A 365 34.69 -10.79 -19.71
N LYS A 366 34.86 -11.85 -18.90
CA LYS A 366 34.70 -13.24 -19.35
C LYS A 366 33.29 -13.52 -19.85
N ILE A 367 32.25 -13.14 -19.09
CA ILE A 367 30.84 -13.33 -19.47
C ILE A 367 30.54 -12.68 -20.83
N TYR A 368 30.97 -11.43 -21.02
CA TYR A 368 30.70 -10.70 -22.25
C TYR A 368 31.53 -11.19 -23.44
N LYS A 369 32.77 -11.62 -23.20
CA LYS A 369 33.58 -12.30 -24.22
C LYS A 369 32.92 -13.60 -24.70
N GLU A 370 32.33 -14.38 -23.80
CA GLU A 370 31.60 -15.62 -24.13
C GLU A 370 30.29 -15.34 -24.89
N ARG A 371 29.60 -14.24 -24.56
CA ARG A 371 28.38 -13.82 -25.27
C ARG A 371 28.63 -13.20 -26.66
N GLY A 372 29.85 -12.70 -26.91
CA GLY A 372 30.20 -12.07 -28.19
C GLY A 372 29.49 -10.72 -28.43
N VAL A 373 29.11 -10.02 -27.36
CA VAL A 373 28.46 -8.70 -27.40
C VAL A 373 29.20 -7.72 -26.49
N GLU A 374 29.00 -6.42 -26.71
CA GLU A 374 29.60 -5.37 -25.88
C GLU A 374 28.89 -5.26 -24.52
N LYS A 375 29.65 -4.87 -23.49
CA LYS A 375 29.11 -4.60 -22.16
C LYS A 375 28.29 -3.30 -22.21
N PRO A 376 27.10 -3.24 -21.59
CA PRO A 376 26.36 -1.99 -21.46
C PRO A 376 27.11 -1.01 -20.56
N GLU A 377 27.10 0.26 -20.97
CA GLU A 377 27.76 1.36 -20.27
C GLU A 377 26.78 2.50 -20.00
N TYR A 378 27.11 3.35 -19.03
CA TYR A 378 26.42 4.62 -18.82
C TYR A 378 26.91 5.63 -19.85
N HIS A 379 25.99 6.24 -20.61
CA HIS A 379 26.37 7.18 -21.68
C HIS A 379 26.29 8.64 -21.21
N GLY A 380 27.39 9.38 -21.40
CA GLY A 380 27.52 10.79 -21.04
C GLY A 380 28.13 11.02 -19.66
N GLU A 381 28.17 12.28 -19.24
CA GLU A 381 28.75 12.66 -17.95
C GLU A 381 27.80 12.35 -16.79
N LEU A 382 28.36 11.91 -15.65
CA LEU A 382 27.60 11.75 -14.42
C LEU A 382 27.11 13.12 -13.94
N PRO A 383 25.82 13.26 -13.59
CA PRO A 383 25.30 14.52 -13.08
C PRO A 383 25.88 14.85 -11.70
N GLU A 384 25.84 16.14 -11.34
CA GLU A 384 26.27 16.60 -10.02
C GLU A 384 25.54 15.84 -8.90
N GLY A 385 26.30 15.33 -7.92
CA GLY A 385 25.77 14.53 -6.82
C GLY A 385 25.69 13.03 -7.09
N ASN A 386 25.91 12.56 -8.33
CA ASN A 386 25.98 11.14 -8.64
C ASN A 386 27.40 10.59 -8.34
N ASN A 387 27.48 9.61 -7.43
CA ASN A 387 28.73 8.98 -7.00
C ASN A 387 29.07 7.67 -7.75
N GLY A 388 28.33 7.35 -8.82
CA GLY A 388 28.51 6.15 -9.62
C GLY A 388 27.97 4.85 -9.00
N LEU A 389 27.29 4.91 -7.85
CA LEU A 389 26.61 3.74 -7.28
C LEU A 389 25.55 3.20 -8.24
N GLY A 390 25.53 1.88 -8.45
CA GLY A 390 24.59 1.18 -9.34
C GLY A 390 25.10 1.00 -10.77
N LEU A 391 26.35 1.38 -11.07
CA LEU A 391 26.93 1.30 -12.42
C LEU A 391 27.99 0.21 -12.59
N LEU A 392 28.54 -0.34 -11.50
CA LEU A 392 29.60 -1.35 -11.57
C LEU A 392 29.07 -2.64 -12.21
N LEU A 393 27.83 -3.02 -11.85
CA LEU A 393 27.17 -4.25 -12.29
C LEU A 393 26.27 -4.05 -13.52
N LEU A 394 26.49 -3.04 -14.37
CA LEU A 394 25.77 -2.98 -15.66
C LEU A 394 26.07 -4.24 -16.48
N GLY A 395 25.02 -4.91 -16.96
CA GLY A 395 25.08 -6.10 -17.81
C GLY A 395 25.06 -7.45 -17.08
N VAL A 396 25.18 -7.44 -15.76
CA VAL A 396 25.17 -8.64 -14.92
C VAL A 396 24.38 -8.40 -13.64
N THR A 397 24.03 -9.44 -12.91
CA THR A 397 23.42 -9.34 -11.57
C THR A 397 24.39 -9.80 -10.50
N GLY A 398 24.18 -9.40 -9.24
CA GLY A 398 25.06 -9.74 -8.13
C GLY A 398 25.32 -11.25 -7.97
N ASP A 399 24.31 -12.09 -8.22
CA ASP A 399 24.41 -13.55 -8.15
C ASP A 399 25.31 -14.17 -9.23
N GLN A 400 25.60 -13.43 -10.31
CA GLN A 400 26.51 -13.89 -11.36
C GLN A 400 27.98 -13.63 -11.03
N VAL A 401 28.26 -12.75 -10.08
CA VAL A 401 29.63 -12.29 -9.79
C VAL A 401 30.07 -12.55 -8.34
N LEU A 402 29.12 -12.66 -7.42
CA LEU A 402 29.34 -12.98 -6.01
C LEU A 402 28.99 -14.45 -5.68
N PRO A 403 29.57 -15.02 -4.62
CA PRO A 403 29.09 -16.28 -4.04
C PRO A 403 27.60 -16.21 -3.70
N LEU A 404 26.89 -17.34 -3.90
CA LEU A 404 25.43 -17.38 -3.78
C LEU A 404 24.92 -17.13 -2.35
N ASP A 405 25.65 -17.58 -1.34
CA ASP A 405 25.39 -17.33 0.08
C ASP A 405 25.48 -15.84 0.41
N VAL A 406 26.57 -15.18 -0.03
CA VAL A 406 26.76 -13.73 0.11
C VAL A 406 25.64 -12.95 -0.56
N TYR A 407 25.30 -13.28 -1.81
CA TYR A 407 24.21 -12.64 -2.54
C TYR A 407 22.86 -12.79 -1.82
N ASN A 408 22.54 -13.99 -1.32
CA ASN A 408 21.27 -14.25 -0.65
C ASN A 408 21.12 -13.45 0.65
N ASP A 409 22.21 -13.29 1.42
CA ASP A 409 22.21 -12.47 2.62
C ASP A 409 22.02 -10.99 2.29
N ILE A 410 22.71 -10.47 1.27
CA ILE A 410 22.54 -9.09 0.77
C ILE A 410 21.11 -8.87 0.28
N LYS A 411 20.57 -9.80 -0.51
CA LYS A 411 19.20 -9.75 -1.04
C LYS A 411 18.18 -9.66 0.10
N LYS A 412 18.28 -10.56 1.07
CA LYS A 412 17.37 -10.59 2.24
C LYS A 412 17.41 -9.28 3.02
N HIS A 413 18.60 -8.75 3.27
CA HIS A 413 18.75 -7.48 3.99
C HIS A 413 18.16 -6.31 3.19
N THR A 414 18.48 -6.24 1.89
CA THR A 414 18.03 -5.17 1.00
C THR A 414 16.51 -5.10 0.92
N LEU A 415 15.84 -6.23 0.69
CA LEU A 415 14.39 -6.30 0.58
C LEU A 415 13.67 -5.80 1.85
N SER A 416 14.30 -5.91 3.02
CA SER A 416 13.75 -5.40 4.28
C SER A 416 13.91 -3.88 4.49
N GLN A 417 14.77 -3.23 3.70
CA GLN A 417 15.15 -1.82 3.84
C GLN A 417 14.59 -0.92 2.76
N VAL A 418 14.41 -1.44 1.54
CA VAL A 418 13.94 -0.67 0.38
C VAL A 418 12.62 0.03 0.70
N ARG A 419 12.57 1.33 0.39
CA ARG A 419 11.39 2.17 0.60
C ARG A 419 10.88 2.68 -0.74
N GLY A 420 9.59 2.52 -1.00
CA GLY A 420 9.01 3.02 -2.23
C GLY A 420 7.52 2.78 -2.36
N THR A 421 7.00 3.07 -3.54
CA THR A 421 5.61 2.83 -3.91
C THR A 421 5.55 2.49 -5.40
N VAL A 422 4.83 1.44 -5.74
CA VAL A 422 4.40 1.17 -7.11
C VAL A 422 2.91 1.47 -7.18
N GLN A 423 2.46 2.18 -8.21
CA GLN A 423 1.07 2.57 -8.32
C GLN A 423 0.14 1.36 -8.48
N ALA A 424 0.36 0.55 -9.52
CA ALA A 424 -0.18 -0.81 -9.72
C ALA A 424 -1.67 -1.03 -9.43
N ASP A 425 -2.51 0.02 -9.50
CA ASP A 425 -3.95 -0.11 -9.33
C ASP A 425 -4.56 -0.46 -10.68
N ILE A 426 -4.93 -1.73 -10.82
CA ILE A 426 -5.52 -2.31 -12.03
C ILE A 426 -7.01 -1.97 -12.16
N LEU A 427 -7.71 -1.78 -11.04
CA LEU A 427 -9.15 -1.50 -11.07
C LEU A 427 -9.43 -0.11 -11.65
N LYS A 428 -8.60 0.90 -11.33
CA LYS A 428 -8.72 2.22 -11.99
C LYS A 428 -8.37 2.17 -13.49
N GLU A 429 -7.58 1.20 -13.94
CA GLU A 429 -7.26 1.06 -15.36
C GLU A 429 -8.49 0.69 -16.15
N ASP A 430 -9.19 -0.35 -15.70
CA ASP A 430 -10.42 -0.83 -16.31
C ASP A 430 -11.53 0.24 -16.25
N GLN A 431 -11.61 0.98 -15.13
CA GLN A 431 -12.65 1.99 -14.94
C GLN A 431 -12.41 3.31 -15.68
N ALA A 432 -11.16 3.74 -15.88
CA ALA A 432 -10.89 5.11 -16.33
C ALA A 432 -9.63 5.30 -17.20
N GLN A 433 -8.52 4.62 -16.91
CA GLN A 433 -7.22 4.94 -17.54
C GLN A 433 -6.92 4.15 -18.82
N ASN A 434 -7.58 3.00 -19.04
CA ASN A 434 -7.45 2.17 -20.23
C ASN A 434 -6.01 1.75 -20.59
N THR A 435 -5.10 1.61 -19.61
CA THR A 435 -3.73 1.08 -19.85
C THR A 435 -3.56 -0.37 -19.43
N CYS A 436 -4.66 -1.11 -19.27
CA CYS A 436 -4.62 -2.54 -18.94
C CYS A 436 -4.18 -3.36 -20.17
N ILE A 437 -3.04 -4.06 -20.05
CA ILE A 437 -2.48 -4.90 -21.12
C ILE A 437 -2.77 -6.40 -20.93
N PHE A 438 -3.22 -6.78 -19.74
CA PHE A 438 -3.63 -8.13 -19.40
C PHE A 438 -5.13 -8.18 -19.10
N SER A 439 -5.73 -9.36 -19.01
CA SER A 439 -7.07 -9.45 -18.45
C SER A 439 -7.06 -9.00 -17.00
N THR A 440 -8.12 -8.32 -16.56
CA THR A 440 -8.25 -7.78 -15.20
C THR A 440 -8.04 -8.86 -14.14
N GLU A 441 -8.58 -10.06 -14.35
CA GLU A 441 -8.40 -11.21 -13.45
C GLU A 441 -6.93 -11.64 -13.32
N PHE A 442 -6.22 -11.72 -14.45
CA PHE A 442 -4.80 -12.11 -14.45
C PHE A 442 -3.93 -11.04 -13.80
N ALA A 443 -4.17 -9.77 -14.10
CA ALA A 443 -3.45 -8.65 -13.50
C ALA A 443 -3.67 -8.57 -11.98
N LEU A 444 -4.90 -8.79 -11.50
CA LEU A 444 -5.19 -8.85 -10.06
C LEU A 444 -4.52 -10.05 -9.37
N ARG A 445 -4.42 -11.19 -10.06
CA ARG A 445 -3.65 -12.34 -9.55
C ARG A 445 -2.16 -11.99 -9.41
N LEU A 446 -1.55 -11.38 -10.42
CA LEU A 446 -0.16 -10.93 -10.32
C LEU A 446 0.05 -9.94 -9.16
N MET A 447 -0.91 -9.05 -8.89
CA MET A 447 -0.84 -8.19 -7.70
C MET A 447 -0.90 -8.98 -6.40
N GLY A 448 -1.71 -10.05 -6.35
CA GLY A 448 -1.74 -11.00 -5.24
C GLY A 448 -0.40 -11.71 -5.05
N ASP A 449 0.20 -12.24 -6.13
CA ASP A 449 1.50 -12.92 -6.10
C ASP A 449 2.62 -11.97 -5.61
N VAL A 450 2.59 -10.70 -6.03
CA VAL A 450 3.51 -9.66 -5.52
C VAL A 450 3.32 -9.45 -4.01
N GLN A 451 2.08 -9.37 -3.54
CA GLN A 451 1.79 -9.20 -2.12
C GLN A 451 2.12 -10.44 -1.29
N GLU A 452 2.03 -11.65 -1.85
CA GLU A 452 2.44 -12.89 -1.20
C GLU A 452 3.97 -13.02 -1.07
N TYR A 453 4.71 -12.46 -2.03
CA TYR A 453 6.17 -12.47 -2.02
C TYR A 453 6.80 -11.68 -0.85
N PHE A 454 6.14 -10.60 -0.40
CA PHE A 454 6.59 -9.72 0.68
C PHE A 454 5.90 -10.04 2.01
#